data_AF-A0AA44ZFA8-F1
#
_entry.id   AF-A0AA44ZFA8-F1
#
_cell.length_a   1.000
_cell.length_b   1.000
_cell.length_c   1.000
_cell.angle_alpha   90.00
_cell.angle_beta   90.00
_cell.angle_gamma   90.00
#
_symmetry.space_group_name_H-M   'P 1'
#
loop_
_entity.id
_entity.type
_entity.pdbx_description
1 polymer ?
#
loop_
_entity_poly.entity_id
_entity_poly.type
_entity_poly.pdbx_seq_one_letter_code
_entity_poly.pdbx_strand_id
1 'polypeptide(L)'
;MNTLRLRTALGLAFIATISGTMPLTATATQPYPPSTKPSVQVGPTASYRYPTDTPGAGLIDKDGSFHVQQSAALYGANDVREWAFLTGNTFDDLIPDKDLNTATNPANPQDRNDDTRGAAITR
;
A
#
# COMPACT_ATOMS: atom_id res chain seq x y z
N MET A 1 -8.54 -62.99 2.22
CA MET A 1 -7.27 -63.69 2.45
C MET A 1 -6.12 -62.70 2.25
N ASN A 2 -5.53 -62.21 3.34
CA ASN A 2 -4.08 -62.04 3.52
C ASN A 2 -3.79 -61.42 4.90
N THR A 3 -3.49 -62.35 5.82
CA THR A 3 -2.76 -62.32 7.10
C THR A 3 -2.27 -61.00 7.74
N LEU A 4 -2.84 -60.77 8.91
CA LEU A 4 -2.29 -60.20 10.17
C LEU A 4 -0.76 -60.30 10.35
N ARG A 5 -0.12 -59.21 10.81
CA ARG A 5 1.00 -59.28 11.77
C ARG A 5 0.91 -58.19 12.85
N LEU A 6 0.63 -58.67 14.04
CA LEU A 6 0.62 -58.00 15.33
C LEU A 6 2.07 -57.92 15.87
N ARG A 7 2.51 -56.75 16.35
CA ARG A 7 3.62 -56.64 17.32
C ARG A 7 3.34 -55.52 18.32
N THR A 8 2.72 -55.93 19.42
CA THR A 8 2.70 -55.26 20.71
C THR A 8 4.13 -55.13 21.26
N ALA A 9 4.49 -53.95 21.77
CA ALA A 9 5.54 -53.80 22.78
C ALA A 9 5.05 -52.81 23.84
N LEU A 10 4.73 -53.39 24.98
CA LEU A 10 4.30 -52.74 26.21
C LEU A 10 5.55 -52.17 26.91
N GLY A 11 5.54 -50.88 27.22
CA GLY A 11 6.59 -50.25 28.02
C GLY A 11 5.97 -49.36 29.09
N LEU A 12 5.59 -49.96 30.23
CA LEU A 12 5.30 -49.22 31.46
C LEU A 12 6.63 -48.74 32.07
N ALA A 13 6.74 -47.45 32.37
CA ALA A 13 7.63 -46.98 33.43
C ALA A 13 7.15 -45.64 34.03
N PHE A 14 6.48 -45.77 35.19
CA PHE A 14 6.61 -44.94 36.39
C PHE A 14 6.66 -43.41 36.22
N ILE A 15 5.50 -42.75 36.37
CA ILE A 15 5.46 -41.33 36.75
C ILE A 15 5.35 -41.28 38.28
N ALA A 16 6.47 -40.97 38.93
CA ALA A 16 6.51 -40.67 40.35
C ALA A 16 5.83 -39.31 40.59
N THR A 17 4.66 -39.32 41.21
CA THR A 17 4.01 -38.13 41.78
C THR A 17 4.85 -37.61 42.94
N ILE A 18 5.67 -36.60 42.69
CA ILE A 18 6.27 -35.77 43.75
C ILE A 18 5.27 -34.64 44.04
N SER A 19 4.40 -34.86 45.03
CA SER A 19 3.59 -33.81 45.64
C SER A 19 4.46 -33.00 46.59
N GLY A 20 5.33 -32.15 46.05
CA GLY A 20 6.07 -31.14 46.79
C GLY A 20 5.41 -29.78 46.61
N THR A 21 4.60 -29.34 47.56
CA THR A 21 4.09 -27.96 47.61
C THR A 21 5.22 -27.02 48.01
N MET A 22 6.05 -26.61 47.05
CA MET A 22 6.95 -25.47 47.21
C MET A 22 6.10 -24.19 47.14
N PRO A 23 6.22 -23.25 48.10
CA PRO A 23 5.60 -21.94 47.94
C PRO A 23 6.27 -21.24 46.75
N LEU A 24 5.53 -21.11 45.65
CA LEU A 24 5.95 -20.36 44.48
C LEU A 24 5.91 -18.88 44.86
N THR A 25 7.03 -18.32 45.34
CA THR A 25 7.15 -16.87 45.48
C THR A 25 7.27 -16.28 44.08
N ALA A 26 6.21 -15.60 43.62
CA ALA A 26 6.27 -14.84 42.39
C ALA A 26 7.28 -13.69 42.54
N THR A 27 8.45 -13.82 41.91
CA THR A 27 9.33 -12.69 41.69
C THR A 27 8.64 -11.71 40.75
N ALA A 28 8.39 -10.49 41.23
CA ALA A 28 7.89 -9.41 40.39
C ALA A 28 8.90 -9.17 39.26
N THR A 29 8.44 -9.28 38.01
CA THR A 29 9.22 -8.91 36.83
C THR A 29 9.61 -7.44 36.97
N GLN A 30 10.92 -7.14 36.89
CA GLN A 30 11.40 -5.76 36.78
C GLN A 30 10.64 -5.06 35.63
N PRO A 31 10.17 -3.81 35.81
CA PRO A 31 9.60 -3.07 34.70
C PRO A 31 10.60 -3.05 33.56
N TYR A 32 10.16 -3.38 32.35
CA TYR A 32 10.99 -3.19 31.16
C TYR A 32 11.46 -1.73 31.18
N PRO A 33 12.75 -1.43 30.92
CA PRO A 33 13.18 -0.05 30.77
C PRO A 33 12.25 0.63 29.75
N PRO A 34 11.92 1.94 29.94
CA PRO A 34 11.03 2.63 29.01
C PRO A 34 11.52 2.37 27.59
N SER A 35 10.70 1.71 26.76
CA SER A 35 11.05 1.51 25.36
C SER A 35 11.38 2.88 24.78
N THR A 36 12.54 3.02 24.14
CA THR A 36 12.87 4.25 23.43
C THR A 36 11.69 4.58 22.52
N LYS A 37 11.03 5.72 22.77
CA LYS A 37 9.89 6.10 21.94
C LYS A 37 10.42 6.19 20.50
N PRO A 38 9.77 5.55 19.51
CA PRO A 38 10.18 5.74 18.13
C PRO A 38 10.15 7.23 17.82
N SER A 39 11.28 7.77 17.38
CA SER A 39 11.36 9.14 16.89
C SER A 39 11.09 9.13 15.39
N VAL A 40 10.28 10.07 14.92
CA VAL A 40 10.09 10.32 13.50
C VAL A 40 11.03 11.45 13.12
N GLN A 41 11.93 11.18 12.18
CA GLN A 41 12.70 12.23 11.52
C GLN A 41 11.94 12.68 10.28
N VAL A 42 11.77 13.99 10.13
CA VAL A 42 11.19 14.60 8.94
C VAL A 42 12.31 15.25 8.15
N GLY A 43 12.35 15.00 6.85
CA GLY A 43 13.28 15.66 5.94
C GLY A 43 12.95 17.15 5.75
N PRO A 44 13.77 17.89 4.99
CA PRO A 44 13.42 19.25 4.59
C PRO A 44 12.13 19.27 3.76
N THR A 45 11.42 20.40 3.75
CA THR A 45 10.30 20.60 2.84
C THR A 45 10.80 20.76 1.40
N ALA A 46 10.01 20.28 0.43
CA ALA A 46 10.24 20.47 -0.99
C ALA A 46 9.03 21.16 -1.64
N SER A 47 9.25 21.80 -2.79
CA SER A 47 8.17 22.35 -3.60
C SER A 47 7.53 21.24 -4.42
N TYR A 48 6.21 21.05 -4.26
CA TYR A 48 5.46 20.18 -5.15
C TYR A 48 5.23 20.87 -6.50
N ARG A 49 5.67 20.23 -7.59
CA ARG A 49 5.72 20.83 -8.93
C ARG A 49 4.38 20.83 -9.66
N TYR A 50 3.44 19.97 -9.26
CA TYR A 50 2.17 19.74 -9.97
C TYR A 50 0.93 19.97 -9.10
N PRO A 51 0.80 21.11 -8.40
CA PRO A 51 -0.36 21.37 -7.56
C PRO A 51 -1.63 21.46 -8.40
N THR A 52 -2.71 20.86 -7.91
CA THR A 52 -4.06 21.00 -8.49
C THR A 52 -5.12 20.99 -7.39
N ASP A 53 -6.37 21.29 -7.74
CA ASP A 53 -7.52 21.36 -6.83
C ASP A 53 -8.05 19.99 -6.38
N THR A 54 -7.49 18.91 -6.94
CA THR A 54 -7.77 17.52 -6.52
C THR A 54 -6.53 16.85 -5.91
N PRO A 55 -6.70 15.95 -4.93
CA PRO A 55 -5.60 15.14 -4.42
C PRO A 55 -5.02 14.24 -5.52
N GLY A 56 -3.69 14.15 -5.59
CA GLY A 56 -3.00 13.19 -6.47
C GLY A 56 -3.09 11.77 -5.91
N ALA A 57 -3.84 10.89 -6.57
CA ALA A 57 -3.96 9.49 -6.20
C ALA A 57 -2.81 8.68 -6.79
N GLY A 58 -2.02 8.04 -5.93
CA GLY A 58 -0.93 7.16 -6.33
C GLY A 58 -1.41 5.76 -6.73
N LEU A 59 -0.86 5.22 -7.81
CA LEU A 59 -1.07 3.87 -8.31
C LEU A 59 0.28 3.20 -8.55
N ILE A 60 0.40 1.93 -8.20
CA ILE A 60 1.54 1.08 -8.61
C ILE A 60 0.99 0.05 -9.58
N ASP A 61 1.45 0.07 -10.83
CA ASP A 61 1.02 -0.88 -11.85
C ASP A 61 1.67 -2.26 -11.66
N LYS A 62 1.18 -3.29 -12.36
CA LYS A 62 1.62 -4.69 -12.27
C LYS A 62 3.13 -4.90 -12.51
N ASP A 63 3.79 -3.99 -13.21
CA ASP A 63 5.23 -4.03 -13.48
C ASP A 63 6.06 -3.24 -12.47
N GLY A 64 5.41 -2.68 -11.44
CA GLY A 64 6.04 -1.90 -10.37
C GLY A 64 6.17 -0.41 -10.68
N SER A 65 5.70 0.06 -11.84
CA SER A 65 5.74 1.49 -12.19
C SER A 65 4.80 2.29 -11.30
N PHE A 66 5.30 3.41 -10.76
CA PHE A 66 4.50 4.32 -9.95
C PHE A 66 3.93 5.45 -10.82
N HIS A 67 2.63 5.68 -10.68
CA HIS A 67 1.89 6.72 -11.36
C HIS A 67 1.08 7.54 -10.36
N VAL A 68 0.83 8.79 -10.70
CA VAL A 68 -0.10 9.66 -9.97
C VAL A 68 -1.14 10.18 -10.93
N GLN A 69 -2.41 10.03 -10.58
CA GLN A 69 -3.53 10.62 -11.30
C GLN A 69 -4.09 11.79 -10.50
N GLN A 70 -4.31 12.90 -11.20
CA GLN A 70 -4.99 14.07 -10.65
C GLN A 70 -5.80 14.77 -11.75
N SER A 71 -6.65 15.71 -11.36
CA SER A 71 -7.40 16.54 -12.31
C SER A 71 -7.37 18.00 -11.93
N ALA A 72 -7.50 18.88 -12.92
CA ALA A 72 -7.80 20.28 -12.73
C ALA A 72 -9.21 20.56 -13.25
N ALA A 73 -10.06 21.13 -12.41
CA ALA A 73 -11.42 21.52 -12.78
C ALA A 73 -11.73 22.93 -12.26
N LEU A 74 -11.07 23.94 -12.84
CA LEU A 74 -11.27 25.30 -12.35
C LEU A 74 -12.70 25.76 -12.72
N TYR A 75 -13.29 26.56 -11.83
CA TYR A 75 -14.73 26.83 -11.86
C TYR A 75 -15.16 27.92 -12.86
N GLY A 76 -14.23 28.50 -13.62
CA GLY A 76 -14.55 29.45 -14.68
C GLY A 76 -15.17 28.78 -15.91
N ALA A 77 -16.01 29.54 -16.63
CA ALA A 77 -16.74 29.03 -17.80
C ALA A 77 -15.84 28.50 -18.92
N ASN A 78 -14.63 29.06 -19.04
CA ASN A 78 -13.64 28.71 -20.06
C ASN A 78 -12.36 28.11 -19.45
N ASP A 79 -12.41 27.75 -18.17
CA ASP A 79 -11.25 27.19 -17.49
C ASP A 79 -11.05 25.71 -17.87
N VAL A 80 -9.82 25.24 -17.65
CA VAL A 80 -9.44 23.87 -17.96
C VAL A 80 -10.23 22.85 -17.14
N ARG A 81 -10.60 21.76 -17.81
CA ARG A 81 -11.15 20.54 -17.23
C ARG A 81 -10.34 19.38 -17.78
N GLU A 82 -9.27 19.02 -17.11
CA GLU A 82 -8.29 18.06 -17.62
C GLU A 82 -7.90 17.04 -16.55
N TRP A 83 -7.56 15.85 -17.03
CA TRP A 83 -6.85 14.86 -16.24
C TRP A 83 -5.36 14.99 -16.53
N ALA A 84 -4.55 14.80 -15.49
CA ALA A 84 -3.10 14.74 -15.60
C ALA A 84 -2.60 13.44 -14.96
N PHE A 85 -1.75 12.76 -15.72
CA PHE A 85 -1.04 11.56 -15.29
C PHE A 85 0.45 11.91 -15.14
N LEU A 86 1.03 11.53 -14.01
CA LEU A 86 2.43 11.70 -13.69
C LEU A 86 3.06 10.34 -13.41
N THR A 87 4.37 10.22 -13.60
CA THR A 87 5.14 9.02 -13.27
C THR A 87 6.48 9.43 -12.65
N GLY A 88 7.04 8.55 -11.82
CA GLY A 88 8.28 8.78 -11.07
C GLY A 88 8.57 7.59 -10.16
N ASN A 89 9.56 7.69 -9.30
CA ASN A 89 9.81 6.69 -8.26
C ASN A 89 9.15 7.10 -6.92
N THR A 90 8.93 8.40 -6.71
CA THR A 90 8.27 8.99 -5.53
C THR A 90 7.40 10.17 -5.94
N PHE A 91 6.80 10.88 -4.97
CA PHE A 91 6.11 12.14 -5.26
C PHE A 91 7.07 13.31 -5.58
N ASP A 92 8.34 13.22 -5.16
CA ASP A 92 9.32 14.31 -5.29
C ASP A 92 9.96 14.36 -6.68
N ASP A 93 9.96 13.25 -7.42
CA ASP A 93 10.61 13.11 -8.73
C ASP A 93 9.61 12.92 -9.89
N LEU A 94 8.33 13.17 -9.63
CA LEU A 94 7.28 13.06 -10.64
C LEU A 94 7.61 13.91 -11.88
N ILE A 95 7.27 13.35 -13.03
CA ILE A 95 7.27 14.01 -14.34
C ILE A 95 5.96 13.67 -15.07
N PRO A 96 5.56 14.43 -16.10
CA PRO A 96 4.38 14.08 -16.89
C PRO A 96 4.54 12.74 -17.57
N ASP A 97 3.55 11.86 -17.39
CA ASP A 97 3.47 10.59 -18.10
C ASP A 97 2.93 10.85 -19.50
N LYS A 98 3.83 11.08 -20.44
CA LYS A 98 3.50 11.41 -21.84
C LYS A 98 2.65 10.34 -22.53
N ASP A 99 2.83 9.07 -22.20
CA ASP A 99 2.13 7.97 -22.86
C ASP A 99 0.69 7.88 -22.33
N LEU A 100 0.49 8.01 -21.01
CA LEU A 100 -0.85 8.06 -20.42
C LEU A 100 -1.59 9.36 -20.74
N ASN A 101 -0.93 10.51 -20.72
CA ASN A 101 -1.58 11.80 -21.02
C ASN A 101 -2.07 11.89 -22.47
N THR A 102 -1.48 11.13 -23.40
CA THR A 102 -1.89 11.09 -24.82
C THR A 102 -2.54 9.77 -25.23
N ALA A 103 -2.82 8.90 -24.25
CA ALA A 103 -3.43 7.60 -24.51
C ALA A 103 -4.78 7.78 -25.19
N THR A 104 -4.99 7.02 -26.26
CA THR A 104 -6.21 7.01 -27.07
C THR A 104 -6.78 5.61 -27.09
N ASN A 105 -8.09 5.48 -26.84
CA ASN A 105 -8.79 4.22 -26.96
C ASN A 105 -8.76 3.74 -28.44
N PRO A 106 -8.12 2.60 -28.75
CA PRO A 106 -8.01 2.13 -30.13
C PRO A 106 -9.35 1.81 -30.80
N ALA A 107 -10.36 1.44 -30.01
CA ALA A 107 -11.71 1.15 -30.50
C ALA A 107 -12.56 2.42 -30.68
N ASN A 108 -12.18 3.52 -30.03
CA ASN A 108 -12.86 4.80 -30.14
C ASN A 108 -11.84 5.95 -30.05
N PRO A 109 -11.30 6.44 -31.18
CA PRO A 109 -10.29 7.49 -31.15
C PRO A 109 -10.76 8.83 -30.56
N GLN A 110 -12.07 9.03 -30.33
CA GLN A 110 -12.59 10.22 -29.65
C GLN A 110 -12.45 10.12 -28.12
N ASP A 111 -12.26 8.92 -27.60
CA ASP A 111 -11.98 8.65 -26.19
C ASP A 111 -10.45 8.66 -26.00
N ARG A 112 -9.92 9.86 -25.71
CA ARG A 112 -8.48 10.10 -25.53
C ARG A 112 -8.23 11.05 -24.38
N ASN A 113 -7.10 10.86 -23.70
CA ASN A 113 -6.78 11.58 -22.47
C ASN A 113 -6.33 13.04 -22.69
N ASP A 114 -5.85 13.37 -23.89
CA ASP A 114 -5.40 14.72 -24.26
C ASP A 114 -6.52 15.62 -24.83
N ASP A 115 -7.75 15.09 -24.93
CA ASP A 115 -8.91 15.80 -25.45
C ASP A 115 -10.13 15.58 -24.55
N THR A 116 -10.07 16.15 -23.35
CA THR A 116 -11.15 16.07 -22.34
C THR A 116 -12.27 17.08 -22.58
N ARG A 117 -12.58 17.43 -23.84
CA ARG A 117 -13.60 18.44 -24.25
C ARG A 117 -15.08 18.05 -23.94
N GLY A 118 -15.33 17.44 -22.77
CA GLY A 118 -16.62 17.15 -22.17
C GLY A 118 -17.21 15.83 -22.65
N ALA A 119 -17.60 14.90 -21.77
CA ALA A 119 -18.87 15.02 -21.04
C ALA A 119 -19.53 16.41 -21.20
N ALA A 120 -19.98 16.69 -22.43
CA ALA A 120 -20.80 17.79 -22.91
C ALA A 120 -20.57 19.19 -22.30
N ILE A 121 -19.87 20.08 -23.02
CA ILE A 121 -20.36 21.45 -23.31
C ILE A 121 -19.90 21.83 -24.73
N THR A 122 -20.86 22.12 -25.59
CA THR A 122 -20.70 22.63 -26.97
C THR A 122 -19.92 23.95 -26.99
N ARG A 123 -19.10 24.12 -28.04
CA ARG A 123 -18.30 25.31 -28.38
C ARG A 123 -18.99 26.65 -28.16
#